data_AF-A0A4Q5LUK1-F1
#
_entry.id   AF-A0A4Q5LUK1-F1
#
_cell.length_a   1.000
_cell.length_b   1.000
_cell.length_c   1.000
_cell.angle_alpha   90.00
_cell.angle_beta   90.00
_cell.angle_gamma   90.00
#
_symmetry.space_group_name_H-M   'P 1'
#
loop_
_entity.id
_entity.type
_entity.pdbx_description
1 polymer ?
#
loop_
_entity_poly.entity_id
_entity_poly.type
_entity_poly.pdbx_seq_one_letter_code
_entity_poly.pdbx_strand_id
1 'polypeptide(L)'
;MHIVGKYRIDICQEHAFTGGSADNAFSYDFEYFIDSPYSASTVVGIKIFEDEELSDSVVIGASGGATGLHENAVIFEEDRFLICCADTIFCLSIPDLVLRWQVKADEITCFEIFKYQSNYIVHGEIYVTCLDRNGDIIWQRMGRDIFVVMDNKPAFVLEKDYIIVRDFNNEIYKFGYDGNVVDDE
;
A
#
# COMPACT_ATOMS: atom_id res chain seq x y z
N MET A 1 6.71 11.22 -8.93
CA MET A 1 7.61 12.22 -8.33
C MET A 1 6.92 12.87 -7.15
N HIS A 2 7.53 12.79 -5.97
CA HIS A 2 7.11 13.46 -4.74
C HIS A 2 8.33 14.10 -4.05
N ILE A 3 8.15 15.16 -3.26
CA ILE A 3 9.26 15.85 -2.58
C ILE A 3 9.06 15.76 -1.07
N VAL A 4 10.09 15.29 -0.35
CA VAL A 4 10.14 15.28 1.12
C VAL A 4 11.41 15.99 1.58
N GLY A 5 11.27 17.19 2.14
CA GLY A 5 12.42 18.03 2.47
C GLY A 5 13.24 18.40 1.22
N LYS A 6 14.50 17.96 1.18
CA LYS A 6 15.41 18.12 0.03
C LYS A 6 15.42 16.92 -0.93
N TYR A 7 14.67 15.86 -0.60
CA TYR A 7 14.69 14.61 -1.34
C TYR A 7 13.57 14.54 -2.37
N ARG A 8 13.91 14.13 -3.59
CA ARG A 8 12.95 13.82 -4.65
C ARG A 8 12.78 12.31 -4.75
N ILE A 9 11.55 11.84 -4.65
CA ILE A 9 11.19 10.41 -4.67
C ILE A 9 10.44 10.11 -5.97
N ASP A 10 11.00 9.21 -6.77
CA ASP A 10 10.36 8.66 -7.95
C ASP A 10 9.93 7.22 -7.69
N ILE A 11 8.71 6.89 -8.11
CA ILE A 11 8.10 5.58 -7.97
C ILE A 11 7.59 5.17 -9.35
N CYS A 12 7.95 3.98 -9.81
CA CYS A 12 7.55 3.43 -11.10
C CYS A 12 7.18 1.95 -10.99
N GLN A 13 6.30 1.50 -11.88
CA GLN A 13 5.95 0.09 -11.95
C GLN A 13 6.99 -0.65 -12.80
N GLU A 14 7.53 -1.73 -12.25
CA GLU A 14 8.66 -2.48 -12.81
C GLU A 14 8.19 -3.83 -13.38
N HIS A 15 7.36 -3.79 -14.42
CA HIS A 15 6.72 -5.00 -14.97
C HIS A 15 7.69 -6.07 -15.49
N ALA A 16 8.91 -5.68 -15.90
CA ALA A 16 9.91 -6.58 -16.47
C ALA A 16 10.99 -7.00 -15.45
N PHE A 17 10.97 -6.43 -14.24
CA PHE A 17 12.01 -6.70 -13.25
C PHE A 17 11.84 -8.10 -12.66
N THR A 18 12.95 -8.83 -12.55
CA THR A 18 13.01 -10.14 -11.91
C THR A 18 14.09 -10.14 -10.83
N GLY A 19 13.72 -10.46 -9.59
CA GLY A 19 14.66 -10.47 -8.45
C GLY A 19 15.91 -11.30 -8.72
N GLY A 20 17.08 -10.71 -8.43
CA GLY A 20 18.39 -11.33 -8.64
C GLY A 20 18.81 -11.58 -10.11
N SER A 21 18.05 -11.10 -11.09
CA SER A 21 18.41 -11.24 -12.51
C SER A 21 19.47 -10.21 -12.95
N ALA A 22 20.51 -10.68 -13.64
CA ALA A 22 21.51 -9.81 -14.25
C ALA A 22 21.00 -9.10 -15.53
N ASP A 23 19.86 -9.56 -16.08
CA ASP A 23 19.28 -9.02 -17.32
C ASP A 23 18.34 -7.82 -17.06
N ASN A 24 18.16 -7.41 -15.81
CA ASN A 24 17.33 -6.24 -15.46
C ASN A 24 17.92 -4.95 -16.06
N ALA A 25 17.04 -4.09 -16.58
CA ALA A 25 17.44 -2.82 -17.20
C ALA A 25 18.10 -1.83 -16.21
N PHE A 26 17.83 -2.01 -14.92
CA PHE A 26 18.37 -1.21 -13.83
C PHE A 26 18.73 -2.13 -12.65
N SER A 27 19.85 -1.85 -12.00
CA SER A 27 20.26 -2.51 -10.75
C SER A 27 19.90 -1.60 -9.59
N TYR A 28 19.06 -2.07 -8.68
CA TYR A 28 18.70 -1.36 -7.46
C TYR A 28 19.71 -1.66 -6.35
N ASP A 29 19.85 -0.74 -5.38
CA ASP A 29 20.72 -0.94 -4.22
C ASP A 29 20.12 -1.96 -3.24
N PHE A 30 18.79 -2.00 -3.15
CA PHE A 30 18.05 -2.93 -2.32
C PHE A 30 16.95 -3.66 -3.11
N GLU A 31 16.74 -4.94 -2.79
CA GLU A 31 15.64 -5.76 -3.29
C GLU A 31 14.86 -6.34 -2.10
N TYR A 32 13.59 -5.97 -1.94
CA TYR A 32 12.71 -6.53 -0.90
C TYR A 32 11.52 -7.23 -1.54
N PHE A 33 11.57 -8.57 -1.55
CA PHE A 33 10.49 -9.40 -2.07
C PHE A 33 9.86 -10.23 -0.96
N ILE A 34 8.54 -10.40 -1.01
CA ILE A 34 7.85 -11.36 -0.16
C ILE A 34 8.15 -12.77 -0.66
N ASP A 35 8.65 -13.63 0.23
CA ASP A 35 8.77 -15.06 -0.05
C ASP A 35 7.39 -15.64 -0.35
N SER A 36 7.19 -16.04 -1.61
CA SER A 36 5.94 -16.59 -2.10
C SER A 36 6.24 -17.71 -3.09
N PRO A 37 5.42 -18.78 -3.14
CA PRO A 37 5.53 -19.78 -4.21
C PRO A 37 5.15 -19.19 -5.58
N TYR A 38 4.54 -18.00 -5.61
CA TYR A 38 4.15 -17.30 -6.82
C TYR A 38 5.15 -16.18 -7.14
N SER A 39 5.34 -15.90 -8.42
CA SER A 39 6.05 -14.70 -8.85
C SER A 39 5.32 -13.44 -8.34
N ALA A 40 6.07 -12.39 -8.04
CA ALA A 40 5.48 -11.10 -7.70
C ALA A 40 4.53 -10.63 -8.82
N SER A 41 3.29 -10.35 -8.47
CA SER A 41 2.27 -9.81 -9.39
C SER A 41 2.42 -8.30 -9.53
N THR A 42 2.93 -7.65 -8.49
CA THR A 42 3.25 -6.23 -8.47
C THR A 42 4.70 -6.07 -8.07
N VAL A 43 5.46 -5.32 -8.88
CA VAL A 43 6.84 -4.93 -8.60
C VAL A 43 6.95 -3.42 -8.80
N VAL A 44 7.55 -2.75 -7.83
CA VAL A 44 7.65 -1.30 -7.79
C VAL A 44 9.10 -0.89 -7.56
N GLY A 45 9.63 -0.11 -8.50
CA GLY A 45 10.93 0.53 -8.41
C GLY A 45 10.80 1.90 -7.77
N ILE A 46 11.72 2.22 -6.87
CA ILE A 46 11.73 3.46 -6.10
C ILE A 46 13.15 4.02 -6.11
N LYS A 47 13.25 5.33 -6.38
CA LYS A 47 14.52 6.06 -6.46
C LYS A 47 14.42 7.35 -5.66
N ILE A 48 15.41 7.59 -4.81
CA ILE A 48 15.55 8.83 -4.05
C ILE A 48 16.73 9.62 -4.59
N PHE A 49 16.49 10.90 -4.85
CA PHE A 49 17.48 11.85 -5.32
C PHE A 49 17.68 12.97 -4.30
N GLU A 50 18.94 13.38 -4.11
CA GLU A 50 19.34 14.59 -3.39
C GLU A 50 20.09 15.49 -4.38
N ASP A 51 19.69 16.75 -4.53
CA ASP A 51 20.30 17.70 -5.49
C ASP A 51 20.42 17.15 -6.94
N GLU A 52 19.41 16.39 -7.39
CA GLU A 52 19.32 15.68 -8.69
C GLU A 52 20.30 14.50 -8.88
N GLU A 53 21.11 14.18 -7.88
CA GLU A 53 21.93 12.97 -7.85
C GLU A 53 21.14 11.82 -7.22
N LEU A 54 21.21 10.64 -7.83
CA LEU A 54 20.59 9.42 -7.27
C LEU A 54 21.35 9.07 -5.98
N SER A 55 20.65 9.14 -4.84
CA SER A 55 21.18 8.75 -3.53
C SER A 55 21.04 7.25 -3.33
N ASP A 56 19.82 6.76 -3.42
CA ASP A 56 19.46 5.38 -3.13
C ASP A 56 18.33 4.90 -4.03
N SER A 57 18.28 3.59 -4.25
CA SER A 57 17.25 2.94 -5.03
C SER A 57 16.85 1.60 -4.43
N VAL A 58 15.55 1.32 -4.41
CA VAL A 58 15.01 0.04 -3.96
C VAL A 58 13.95 -0.46 -4.93
N VAL A 59 13.88 -1.77 -5.08
CA VAL A 59 12.75 -2.45 -5.71
C VAL A 59 12.05 -3.32 -4.68
N ILE A 60 10.73 -3.21 -4.65
CA ILE A 60 9.86 -4.03 -3.80
C ILE A 60 8.94 -4.89 -4.67
N GLY A 61 8.58 -6.08 -4.18
CA GLY A 61 7.64 -6.92 -4.88
C GLY A 61 6.88 -7.88 -3.98
N ALA A 62 5.61 -8.10 -4.32
CA ALA A 62 4.72 -9.02 -3.63
C ALA A 62 3.78 -9.71 -4.62
N SER A 63 3.21 -10.84 -4.19
CA SER A 63 2.20 -11.61 -4.92
C SER A 63 0.78 -11.25 -4.47
N GLY A 64 -0.23 -11.64 -5.25
CA GLY A 64 -1.63 -11.28 -5.02
C GLY A 64 -2.24 -10.76 -6.32
N GLY A 65 -3.08 -9.74 -6.24
CA GLY A 65 -3.54 -8.98 -7.39
C GLY A 65 -2.55 -7.91 -7.85
N ALA A 66 -2.97 -7.14 -8.84
CA ALA A 66 -2.19 -6.04 -9.39
C ALA A 66 -2.61 -4.73 -8.73
N THR A 67 -1.75 -4.19 -7.88
CA THR A 67 -1.94 -2.85 -7.32
C THR A 67 -1.53 -1.80 -8.36
N GLY A 68 -2.42 -0.83 -8.61
CA GLY A 68 -2.09 0.33 -9.43
C GLY A 68 -1.32 1.38 -8.64
N LEU A 69 -0.39 2.08 -9.30
CA LEU A 69 0.27 3.25 -8.70
C LEU A 69 -0.58 4.51 -8.93
N HIS A 70 -1.15 5.03 -7.85
CA HIS A 70 -1.89 6.29 -7.83
C HIS A 70 -1.71 7.00 -6.47
N GLU A 71 -2.32 8.18 -6.31
CA GLU A 71 -2.06 9.05 -5.15
C GLU A 71 -2.37 8.41 -3.79
N ASN A 72 -3.42 7.58 -3.71
CA ASN A 72 -3.81 6.88 -2.47
C ASN A 72 -3.12 5.53 -2.29
N ALA A 73 -2.25 5.11 -3.21
CA ALA A 73 -1.45 3.90 -3.05
C ALA A 73 -0.19 4.14 -2.19
N VAL A 74 0.09 5.39 -1.83
CA VAL A 74 1.32 5.79 -1.13
C VAL A 74 1.04 6.87 -0.09
N ILE A 75 1.62 6.75 1.10
CA ILE A 75 1.68 7.82 2.11
C ILE A 75 3.12 8.26 2.28
N PHE A 76 3.37 9.56 2.20
CA PHE A 76 4.65 10.16 2.56
C PHE A 76 4.59 10.80 3.95
N GLU A 77 5.59 10.50 4.77
CA GLU A 77 5.86 11.16 6.04
C GLU A 77 7.28 11.77 5.99
N GLU A 78 7.67 12.49 7.04
CA GLU A 78 8.98 13.16 7.09
C GLU A 78 10.16 12.17 7.00
N ASP A 79 10.03 11.00 7.63
CA ASP A 79 11.12 10.04 7.83
C ASP A 79 10.92 8.69 7.13
N ARG A 80 9.79 8.52 6.43
CA ARG A 80 9.41 7.28 5.76
C ARG A 80 8.28 7.49 4.76
N PHE A 81 8.03 6.47 3.96
CA PHE A 81 6.78 6.35 3.24
C PHE A 81 6.23 4.93 3.34
N LEU A 82 4.94 4.79 3.04
CA LEU A 82 4.23 3.53 2.98
C LEU A 82 3.66 3.35 1.58
N ILE A 83 3.68 2.15 1.03
CA ILE A 83 3.19 1.87 -0.31
C ILE A 83 2.45 0.53 -0.38
N CYS A 84 1.30 0.54 -1.06
CA CYS A 84 0.57 -0.66 -1.44
C CYS A 84 1.32 -1.39 -2.56
N CYS A 85 1.56 -2.69 -2.40
CA CYS A 85 2.19 -3.55 -3.39
C CYS A 85 1.55 -4.95 -3.32
N ALA A 86 0.71 -5.27 -4.30
CA ALA A 86 -0.14 -6.47 -4.28
C ALA A 86 -0.93 -6.56 -2.97
N ASP A 87 -0.89 -7.68 -2.25
CA ASP A 87 -1.61 -7.92 -0.99
C ASP A 87 -0.91 -7.31 0.26
N THR A 88 0.18 -6.58 0.06
CA THR A 88 1.13 -6.19 1.11
C THR A 88 1.37 -4.68 1.15
N ILE A 89 1.52 -4.12 2.36
CA ILE A 89 2.01 -2.77 2.59
C ILE A 89 3.49 -2.83 2.97
N PHE A 90 4.31 -2.03 2.29
CA PHE A 90 5.73 -1.84 2.63
C PHE A 90 5.93 -0.48 3.28
N CYS A 91 6.75 -0.42 4.33
CA CYS A 91 7.22 0.82 4.94
C CYS A 91 8.75 0.93 4.81
N LEU A 92 9.21 1.98 4.13
CA LEU A 92 10.62 2.24 3.82
C LEU A 92 11.05 3.57 4.45
N SER A 93 12.28 3.65 4.96
CA SER A 93 12.84 4.90 5.49
C SER A 93 13.14 5.91 4.40
N ILE A 94 13.13 7.19 4.78
CA ILE A 94 13.68 8.30 3.99
C ILE A 94 14.90 8.86 4.75
N PRO A 95 16.04 9.10 4.09
CA PRO A 95 16.30 8.90 2.66
C PRO A 95 16.78 7.49 2.28
N ASP A 96 17.17 6.65 3.25
CA ASP A 96 18.02 5.48 2.98
C ASP A 96 17.29 4.28 2.33
N LEU A 97 15.97 4.36 2.12
CA LEU A 97 15.16 3.29 1.52
C LEU A 97 15.27 1.92 2.24
N VAL A 98 15.62 1.92 3.52
CA VAL A 98 15.72 0.71 4.34
C VAL A 98 14.31 0.24 4.74
N LEU A 99 14.05 -1.07 4.59
CA LEU A 99 12.82 -1.69 5.04
C LEU A 99 12.67 -1.59 6.55
N ARG A 100 11.63 -0.87 6.99
CA ARG A 100 11.24 -0.78 8.40
C ARG A 100 10.33 -1.94 8.78
N TRP A 101 9.33 -2.19 7.96
CA TRP A 101 8.41 -3.30 8.11
C TRP A 101 7.64 -3.52 6.80
N GLN A 102 7.05 -4.71 6.69
CA GLN A 102 6.10 -5.06 5.65
C GLN A 102 5.00 -5.92 6.28
N VAL A 103 3.76 -5.75 5.85
CA VAL A 103 2.63 -6.52 6.38
C VAL A 103 1.65 -6.86 5.26
N LYS A 104 1.25 -8.12 5.19
CA LYS A 104 0.16 -8.56 4.34
C LYS A 104 -1.16 -8.06 4.93
N ALA A 105 -1.72 -7.00 4.33
CA ALA A 105 -2.87 -6.28 4.87
C ALA A 105 -4.19 -6.67 4.18
N ASP A 106 -4.12 -7.37 3.05
CA ASP A 106 -5.26 -8.02 2.39
C ASP A 106 -4.85 -9.44 1.97
N GLU A 107 -5.77 -10.29 1.51
CA GLU A 107 -5.41 -11.62 0.98
C GLU A 107 -5.28 -11.64 -0.54
N ILE A 108 -5.80 -10.61 -1.22
CA ILE A 108 -5.81 -10.50 -2.67
C ILE A 108 -5.04 -9.24 -3.08
N THR A 109 -5.53 -8.05 -2.73
CA THR A 109 -4.94 -6.78 -3.20
C THR A 109 -5.18 -5.67 -2.19
N CYS A 110 -4.14 -4.91 -1.87
CA CYS A 110 -4.26 -3.60 -1.24
C CYS A 110 -4.40 -2.54 -2.34
N PHE A 111 -5.53 -1.83 -2.34
CA PHE A 111 -5.81 -0.77 -3.30
C PHE A 111 -5.32 0.59 -2.82
N GLU A 112 -5.69 0.95 -1.59
CA GLU A 112 -5.43 2.29 -1.05
C GLU A 112 -4.98 2.21 0.40
N ILE A 113 -4.22 3.22 0.83
CA ILE A 113 -3.79 3.40 2.20
C ILE A 113 -3.97 4.87 2.61
N PHE A 114 -4.57 5.07 3.78
CA PHE A 114 -4.88 6.38 4.31
C PHE A 114 -4.32 6.54 5.71
N LYS A 115 -3.84 7.74 6.05
CA LYS A 115 -3.42 8.05 7.41
C LYS A 115 -4.63 8.46 8.25
N TYR A 116 -4.81 7.84 9.40
CA TYR A 116 -5.81 8.22 10.39
C TYR A 116 -5.16 8.37 11.76
N GLN A 117 -4.99 9.62 12.21
CA GLN A 117 -4.23 9.94 13.42
C GLN A 117 -2.80 9.35 13.37
N SER A 118 -2.46 8.45 14.30
CA SER A 118 -1.18 7.71 14.35
C SER A 118 -1.18 6.39 13.58
N ASN A 119 -2.34 6.00 13.04
CA ASN A 119 -2.57 4.69 12.44
C ASN A 119 -2.74 4.83 10.92
N TYR A 120 -2.78 3.69 10.23
CA TYR A 120 -3.04 3.60 8.81
C TYR A 120 -4.28 2.73 8.55
N ILE A 121 -5.14 3.17 7.65
CA ILE A 121 -6.31 2.42 7.18
C ILE A 121 -6.04 1.98 5.76
N VAL A 122 -6.02 0.68 5.53
CA VAL A 122 -5.83 0.06 4.23
C VAL A 122 -7.20 -0.36 3.70
N HIS A 123 -7.51 0.06 2.48
CA HIS A 123 -8.59 -0.46 1.68
C HIS A 123 -8.02 -1.59 0.81
N GLY A 124 -8.30 -2.82 1.21
CA GLY A 124 -8.01 -4.03 0.46
C GLY A 124 -9.24 -4.55 -0.28
N GLU A 125 -9.01 -5.54 -1.13
CA GLU A 125 -10.05 -6.16 -1.95
C GLU A 125 -11.05 -6.96 -1.12
N ILE A 126 -10.64 -7.53 0.01
CA ILE A 126 -11.56 -8.25 0.90
C ILE A 126 -11.55 -7.75 2.33
N TYR A 127 -10.51 -6.99 2.72
CA TYR A 127 -10.36 -6.42 4.05
C TYR A 127 -10.25 -4.90 4.03
N VAL A 128 -10.91 -4.27 5.01
CA VAL A 128 -10.42 -3.02 5.56
C VAL A 128 -9.54 -3.35 6.76
N THR A 129 -8.30 -2.87 6.72
CA THR A 129 -7.27 -3.21 7.71
C THR A 129 -6.77 -1.94 8.38
N CYS A 130 -6.75 -1.92 9.71
CA CYS A 130 -6.12 -0.86 10.48
C CYS A 130 -4.76 -1.34 10.99
N LEU A 131 -3.72 -0.59 10.65
CA LEU A 131 -2.35 -0.83 11.05
C LEU A 131 -1.90 0.26 12.03
N ASP A 132 -1.09 -0.12 13.01
CA ASP A 132 -0.37 0.85 13.83
C ASP A 132 0.85 1.43 13.08
N ARG A 133 1.59 2.33 13.75
CA ARG A 133 2.78 2.98 13.20
C ARG A 133 3.92 1.98 12.86
N ASN A 134 3.92 0.80 13.46
CA ASN A 134 4.93 -0.26 13.35
C ASN A 134 4.52 -1.37 12.38
N GLY A 135 3.34 -1.27 11.77
CA GLY A 135 2.82 -2.26 10.83
C GLY A 135 2.05 -3.40 11.50
N ASP A 136 1.78 -3.32 12.81
CA ASP A 136 0.97 -4.30 13.51
C ASP A 136 -0.51 -4.10 13.17
N ILE A 137 -1.20 -5.19 12.83
CA ILE A 137 -2.64 -5.18 12.57
C ILE A 137 -3.38 -4.95 13.90
N ILE A 138 -4.08 -3.81 14.01
CA ILE A 138 -4.95 -3.48 15.13
C ILE A 138 -6.29 -4.20 14.97
N TRP A 139 -6.88 -4.13 13.77
CA TRP A 139 -8.11 -4.83 13.43
C TRP A 139 -8.24 -5.03 11.91
N GLN A 140 -9.05 -6.02 11.52
CA GLN A 140 -9.45 -6.29 10.14
C GLN A 140 -10.96 -6.56 10.05
N ARG A 141 -11.58 -6.09 8.98
CA ARG A 141 -12.99 -6.31 8.67
C ARG A 141 -13.20 -6.67 7.22
N MET A 142 -13.98 -7.73 7.00
CA MET A 142 -14.43 -8.15 5.68
C MET A 142 -15.91 -7.87 5.48
N GLY A 143 -16.30 -7.75 4.23
CA GLY A 143 -17.70 -7.75 3.79
C GLY A 143 -18.19 -9.18 3.52
N ARG A 144 -19.40 -9.27 2.97
CA ARG A 144 -19.92 -10.52 2.39
C ARG A 144 -19.32 -10.83 1.03
N ASP A 145 -18.82 -9.81 0.34
CA ASP A 145 -18.17 -9.89 -0.97
C ASP A 145 -17.00 -8.91 -1.02
N ILE A 146 -16.27 -8.89 -2.15
CA ILE A 146 -15.09 -8.05 -2.36
C ILE A 146 -15.47 -6.56 -2.38
N PHE A 147 -14.59 -5.69 -1.89
CA PHE A 147 -14.75 -4.23 -1.81
C PHE A 147 -14.42 -3.52 -3.13
N VAL A 148 -15.01 -4.03 -4.22
CA VAL A 148 -14.90 -3.45 -5.57
C VAL A 148 -16.29 -3.12 -6.06
N VAL A 149 -16.49 -1.94 -6.64
CA VAL A 149 -17.79 -1.54 -7.21
C VAL A 149 -17.71 -1.43 -8.73
N MET A 150 -18.78 -1.85 -9.40
CA MET A 150 -18.89 -1.81 -10.87
C MET A 150 -19.57 -0.54 -11.39
N ASP A 151 -20.16 0.26 -10.50
CA ASP A 151 -20.74 1.56 -10.85
C ASP A 151 -19.74 2.69 -10.56
N ASN A 152 -20.10 3.92 -10.91
CA ASN A 152 -19.22 5.08 -10.72
C ASN A 152 -19.23 5.63 -9.27
N LYS A 153 -19.72 4.87 -8.29
CA LYS A 153 -19.68 5.30 -6.88
C LYS A 153 -18.33 4.94 -6.26
N PRO A 154 -17.90 5.63 -5.21
CA PRO A 154 -16.70 5.23 -4.49
C PRO A 154 -16.93 3.91 -3.74
N ALA A 155 -16.01 2.96 -3.87
CA ALA A 155 -16.00 1.73 -3.08
C ALA A 155 -15.66 2.00 -1.61
N PHE A 156 -14.86 3.03 -1.35
CA PHE A 156 -14.33 3.34 -0.03
C PHE A 156 -14.37 4.84 0.22
N VAL A 157 -14.86 5.25 1.39
CA VAL A 157 -14.94 6.65 1.81
C VAL A 157 -14.60 6.76 3.30
N LEU A 158 -13.68 7.66 3.63
CA LEU A 158 -13.43 8.06 5.01
C LEU A 158 -14.35 9.20 5.40
N GLU A 159 -15.27 8.93 6.33
CA GLU A 159 -16.09 9.95 6.97
C GLU A 159 -15.47 10.38 8.30
N LYS A 160 -16.03 11.43 8.92
CA LYS A 160 -15.51 11.97 10.19
C LYS A 160 -15.43 10.91 11.30
N ASP A 161 -16.46 10.10 11.44
CA ASP A 161 -16.63 9.20 12.59
C ASP A 161 -16.58 7.70 12.21
N TYR A 162 -16.62 7.39 10.90
CA TYR A 162 -16.63 6.02 10.40
C TYR A 162 -16.07 5.93 8.98
N ILE A 163 -15.93 4.70 8.50
CA ILE A 163 -15.47 4.33 7.17
C ILE A 163 -16.67 3.71 6.45
N ILE A 164 -17.00 4.20 5.27
CA ILE A 164 -18.00 3.58 4.38
C ILE A 164 -17.27 2.69 3.39
N VAL A 165 -17.72 1.46 3.27
CA VAL A 165 -17.23 0.51 2.27
C VAL A 165 -18.41 -0.07 1.50
N ARG A 166 -18.25 -0.27 0.21
CA ARG A 166 -19.22 -0.93 -0.67
C ARG A 166 -18.61 -2.19 -1.25
N ASP A 167 -19.36 -3.27 -1.19
CA ASP A 167 -18.96 -4.50 -1.87
C ASP A 167 -19.46 -4.57 -3.32
N PHE A 168 -19.07 -5.64 -4.01
CA PHE A 168 -19.44 -5.96 -5.39
C PHE A 168 -20.95 -5.96 -5.65
N ASN A 169 -21.74 -6.30 -4.63
CA ASN A 169 -23.20 -6.33 -4.70
C ASN A 169 -23.83 -4.99 -4.29
N ASN A 170 -23.03 -3.93 -4.11
CA ASN A 170 -23.41 -2.63 -3.58
C ASN A 170 -23.98 -2.66 -2.15
N GLU A 171 -23.69 -3.71 -1.36
CA GLU A 171 -24.00 -3.65 0.06
C GLU A 171 -23.07 -2.64 0.74
N ILE A 172 -23.63 -1.83 1.64
CA ILE A 172 -22.91 -0.76 2.33
C ILE A 172 -22.59 -1.22 3.74
N TYR A 173 -21.33 -1.08 4.11
CA TYR A 173 -20.81 -1.33 5.45
C TYR A 173 -20.32 -0.03 6.06
N LYS A 174 -20.54 0.15 7.36
CA LYS A 174 -19.99 1.25 8.14
C LYS A 174 -19.13 0.69 9.25
N PHE A 175 -17.84 0.98 9.21
CA PHE A 175 -16.89 0.57 10.23
C PHE A 175 -16.40 1.78 10.99
N GLY A 176 -16.48 1.76 12.32
CA GLY A 176 -15.81 2.72 13.17
C GLY A 176 -14.29 2.59 13.01
N TYR A 177 -13.55 3.63 13.34
CA TYR A 177 -12.09 3.60 13.33
C TYR A 177 -11.48 2.66 14.39
N ASP A 178 -12.29 2.18 15.33
CA ASP A 178 -11.99 1.11 16.27
C ASP A 178 -12.26 -0.30 15.72
N GLY A 179 -12.76 -0.40 14.49
CA GLY A 179 -13.11 -1.63 13.81
C GLY A 179 -14.48 -2.19 14.17
N ASN A 180 -15.29 -1.50 14.99
CA ASN A 180 -16.65 -1.95 15.27
C ASN A 180 -17.61 -1.58 14.13
N VAL A 181 -18.65 -2.38 13.94
CA VAL A 181 -19.73 -2.03 13.00
C VAL A 181 -20.50 -0.86 13.61
N VAL A 182 -20.80 0.15 12.79
CA VAL A 182 -21.66 1.26 13.17
C VAL A 182 -23.07 0.94 12.67
N ASP A 183 -23.98 0.68 13.60
CA ASP A 183 -25.39 0.48 13.27
C ASP A 183 -26.05 1.81 12.89
N ASP A 184 -26.91 1.75 11.88
CA ASP A 184 -27.84 2.84 11.59
C ASP A 184 -29.04 2.68 12.53
N GLU A 185 -29.11 3.52 13.58
CA GLU A 185 -30.32 3.70 14.40
C GLU A 185 -31.51 4.22 13.56
#